data_AF-A0AAE6SIW1-F1
#
_entry.id   AF-A0AAE6SIW1-F1
#
_cell.length_a   1.000
_cell.length_b   1.000
_cell.length_c   1.000
_cell.angle_alpha   90.00
_cell.angle_beta   90.00
_cell.angle_gamma   90.00
#
_symmetry.space_group_name_H-M   'P 1'
#
loop_
_entity.id
_entity.type
_entity.pdbx_description
1 polymer ?
#
loop_
_entity_poly.entity_id
_entity_poly.type
_entity_poly.pdbx_seq_one_letter_code
_entity_poly.pdbx_strand_id
1 'polypeptide(L)'
;MFATALLLTTSALYAEAIGGYAAGCLKNAVALPLTGPGYQVIRSKRLRYYGHPDLIHYLQGLANQTRLAGMPDLYIADLAMARGGPFTSGHRSHQTGLDADIWFRMADRPISKWEQDAPKEWALIDEPSYRMLPGRFGSQQLTLLRLAADKPEVARIFVNPVIKAEVCKRAADEPWVAKLRPWVGHFSHFHVRLRCPVNSPDCQPQAPIPPGNGCDAELASWLKDKPQLPKVSMSYRAPALPRRCEG
;
A
#
# COMPACT_ATOMS: atom_id res chain seq x y z
N MET A 1 36.67 45.82 8.85
CA MET A 1 36.24 44.53 9.43
C MET A 1 35.11 44.01 8.56
N PHE A 2 35.39 43.05 7.67
CA PHE A 2 34.36 42.40 6.85
C PHE A 2 33.83 41.19 7.61
N ALA A 3 32.56 41.24 8.01
CA ALA A 3 31.87 40.11 8.61
C ALA A 3 31.48 39.13 7.49
N THR A 4 32.20 38.02 7.39
CA THR A 4 31.87 36.90 6.51
C THR A 4 30.64 36.21 7.10
N ALA A 5 29.46 36.45 6.52
CA ALA A 5 28.26 35.68 6.85
C ALA A 5 28.43 34.26 6.30
N LEU A 6 28.68 33.31 7.21
CA LEU A 6 28.70 31.89 6.89
C LEU A 6 27.25 31.44 6.64
N LEU A 7 26.85 31.37 5.37
CA LEU A 7 25.60 30.73 4.96
C LEU A 7 25.71 29.23 5.26
N LEU A 8 25.20 28.82 6.41
CA LEU A 8 24.90 27.42 6.69
C LEU A 8 23.75 27.01 5.76
N THR A 9 24.09 26.50 4.58
CA THR A 9 23.14 25.72 3.79
C THR A 9 22.87 24.44 4.57
N THR A 10 21.80 24.43 5.35
CA THR A 10 21.20 23.18 5.80
C THR A 10 20.76 22.46 4.53
N SER A 11 21.56 21.51 4.05
CA SER A 11 21.09 20.57 3.04
C SER A 11 19.89 19.87 3.66
N ALA A 12 18.68 20.24 3.25
CA ALA A 12 17.48 19.51 3.62
C ALA A 12 17.74 18.06 3.19
N LEU A 13 17.87 17.16 4.16
CA LEU A 13 18.09 15.76 3.86
C LEU A 13 16.80 15.25 3.22
N TYR A 14 16.81 15.09 1.90
CA TYR A 14 15.65 14.58 1.16
C TYR A 14 15.32 13.17 1.64
N ALA A 15 14.04 12.80 1.56
CA ALA A 15 13.64 11.42 1.77
C ALA A 15 14.24 10.54 0.67
N GLU A 16 14.72 9.35 1.06
CA GLU A 16 15.34 8.40 0.13
C GLU A 16 14.76 7.01 0.33
N ALA A 17 14.16 6.47 -0.72
CA ALA A 17 13.84 5.06 -0.83
C ALA A 17 15.09 4.30 -1.33
N ILE A 18 15.55 3.30 -0.58
CA ILE A 18 16.82 2.62 -0.85
C ILE A 18 16.57 1.12 -0.95
N GLY A 19 17.04 0.49 -2.04
CA GLY A 19 16.89 -0.94 -2.30
C GLY A 19 15.54 -1.32 -2.89
N GLY A 20 15.23 -2.61 -2.82
CA GLY A 20 13.95 -3.14 -3.30
C GLY A 20 12.86 -3.03 -2.23
N TYR A 21 11.59 -3.02 -2.65
CA TYR A 21 10.42 -2.90 -1.77
C TYR A 21 10.37 -3.89 -0.59
N ALA A 22 11.01 -5.07 -0.74
CA ALA A 22 11.10 -6.13 0.25
C ALA A 22 12.54 -6.45 0.70
N ALA A 23 13.50 -5.58 0.39
CA ALA A 23 14.90 -5.68 0.82
C ALA A 23 15.52 -4.27 0.73
N GLY A 24 15.13 -3.40 1.65
CA GLY A 24 15.44 -1.98 1.57
C GLY A 24 15.22 -1.23 2.88
N CYS A 25 15.34 0.09 2.81
CA CYS A 25 15.11 1.00 3.93
C CYS A 25 14.61 2.36 3.43
N LEU A 26 14.29 3.24 4.37
CA LEU A 26 13.81 4.59 4.13
C LEU A 26 14.60 5.57 5.01
N LYS A 27 15.11 6.65 4.41
CA LYS A 27 15.70 7.77 5.15
C LYS A 27 14.78 8.99 5.11
N ASN A 28 14.81 9.77 6.18
CA ASN A 28 14.04 11.03 6.34
C ASN A 28 12.55 10.85 6.03
N ALA A 29 11.98 9.76 6.56
CA ALA A 29 10.57 9.43 6.37
C ALA A 29 9.65 10.52 6.93
N VAL A 30 8.50 10.70 6.28
CA VAL A 30 7.44 11.57 6.76
C VAL A 30 6.33 10.71 7.38
N ALA A 31 5.86 11.10 8.56
CA ALA A 31 4.69 10.49 9.17
C ALA A 31 3.41 10.99 8.48
N LEU A 32 2.51 10.09 8.11
CA LEU A 32 1.13 10.45 7.77
C LEU A 32 0.42 10.91 9.06
N PRO A 33 -0.20 12.11 9.10
CA PRO A 33 -1.04 12.50 10.23
C PRO A 33 -2.12 11.45 10.48
N LEU A 34 -2.35 11.10 11.74
CA LEU A 34 -3.24 9.97 12.10
C LEU A 34 -4.69 10.18 11.65
N THR A 35 -5.10 11.42 11.42
CA THR A 35 -6.37 11.79 10.82
C THR A 35 -6.12 12.91 9.80
N GLY A 36 -6.93 12.95 8.76
CA GLY A 36 -6.91 14.03 7.78
C GLY A 36 -8.16 14.03 6.91
N PRO A 37 -8.32 15.01 6.02
CA PRO A 37 -9.51 15.12 5.19
C PRO A 37 -9.67 13.88 4.29
N GLY A 38 -10.74 13.10 4.50
CA GLY A 38 -11.03 11.91 3.69
C GLY A 38 -10.33 10.62 4.15
N TYR A 39 -9.60 10.61 5.27
CA TYR A 39 -8.92 9.41 5.76
C TYR A 39 -8.65 9.38 7.26
N GLN A 40 -8.51 8.16 7.78
CA GLN A 40 -8.15 7.87 9.16
C GLN A 40 -7.13 6.72 9.21
N VAL A 41 -6.01 6.93 9.90
CA VAL A 41 -5.00 5.89 10.11
C VAL A 41 -5.50 4.91 11.15
N ILE A 42 -5.31 3.62 10.90
CA ILE A 42 -5.61 2.52 11.81
C ILE A 42 -4.36 1.73 12.15
N ARG A 43 -4.41 0.94 13.22
CA ARG A 43 -3.30 0.17 13.79
C ARG A 43 -2.08 1.05 14.14
N SER A 44 -2.32 2.30 14.55
CA SER A 44 -1.27 3.31 14.76
C SER A 44 -0.21 2.90 15.79
N LYS A 45 -0.57 2.11 16.81
CA LYS A 45 0.36 1.49 17.77
C LYS A 45 1.50 0.67 17.15
N ARG A 46 1.36 0.21 15.90
CA ARG A 46 2.43 -0.49 15.18
C ARG A 46 3.57 0.43 14.74
N LEU A 47 3.38 1.75 14.78
CA LEU A 47 4.34 2.75 14.29
C LEU A 47 4.74 2.52 12.82
N ARG A 48 3.77 2.08 12.01
CA ARG A 48 3.90 1.80 10.58
C ARG A 48 3.16 2.84 9.73
N TYR A 49 3.19 4.11 10.11
CA TYR A 49 2.49 5.20 9.39
C TYR A 49 3.49 6.20 8.79
N TYR A 50 4.68 5.73 8.43
CA TYR A 50 5.74 6.54 7.83
C TYR A 50 5.92 6.17 6.36
N GLY A 51 6.31 7.13 5.53
CA GLY A 51 6.51 6.91 4.11
C GLY A 51 7.43 7.93 3.47
N HIS A 52 7.77 7.68 2.21
CA HIS A 52 8.35 8.70 1.33
C HIS A 52 7.30 9.81 1.12
N PRO A 53 7.68 11.10 1.00
CA PRO A 53 6.75 12.21 0.76
C PRO A 53 5.77 11.95 -0.38
N ASP A 54 6.23 11.33 -1.48
CA ASP A 54 5.37 10.94 -2.62
C ASP A 54 4.24 9.98 -2.20
N LEU A 55 4.50 9.05 -1.28
CA LEU A 55 3.47 8.16 -0.75
C LEU A 55 2.45 8.94 0.10
N ILE A 56 2.93 9.84 0.95
CA ILE A 56 2.06 10.67 1.79
C ILE A 56 1.16 11.55 0.92
N HIS A 57 1.72 12.20 -0.09
CA HIS A 57 0.96 13.02 -1.05
C HIS A 57 -0.04 12.18 -1.86
N TYR A 58 0.36 10.99 -2.33
CA TYR A 58 -0.53 10.07 -3.02
C TYR A 58 -1.75 9.70 -2.15
N LEU A 59 -1.53 9.34 -0.88
CA LEU A 59 -2.61 8.94 0.03
C LEU A 59 -3.58 10.09 0.32
N GLN A 60 -3.06 11.29 0.56
CA GLN A 60 -3.88 12.50 0.73
C GLN A 60 -4.67 12.84 -0.54
N GLY A 61 -4.04 12.69 -1.71
CA GLY A 61 -4.68 12.90 -3.01
C GLY A 61 -5.78 11.88 -3.30
N LEU A 62 -5.55 10.61 -2.96
CA LEU A 62 -6.54 9.54 -3.08
C LEU A 62 -7.73 9.81 -2.14
N ALA A 63 -7.48 10.11 -0.87
CA ALA A 63 -8.50 10.45 0.13
C ALA A 63 -9.36 11.65 -0.30
N ASN A 64 -8.74 12.68 -0.89
CA ASN A 64 -9.47 13.82 -1.41
C ASN A 64 -10.38 13.43 -2.58
N GLN A 65 -9.91 12.58 -3.51
CA GLN A 65 -10.71 12.13 -4.65
C GLN A 65 -11.88 11.24 -4.26
N THR A 66 -11.68 10.33 -3.31
CA THR A 66 -12.77 9.49 -2.80
C THR A 66 -13.83 10.34 -2.13
N ARG A 67 -13.43 11.36 -1.36
CA ARG A 67 -14.35 12.34 -0.78
C ARG A 67 -15.11 13.13 -1.85
N LEU A 68 -14.44 13.59 -2.92
CA LEU A 68 -15.09 14.26 -4.05
C LEU A 68 -16.09 13.34 -4.79
N ALA A 69 -15.85 12.03 -4.76
CA ALA A 69 -16.78 11.01 -5.25
C ALA A 69 -17.91 10.67 -4.25
N GLY A 70 -18.05 11.42 -3.14
CA GLY A 70 -19.07 11.20 -2.12
C GLY A 70 -18.85 9.96 -1.26
N MET A 71 -17.62 9.43 -1.21
CA MET A 71 -17.30 8.23 -0.46
C MET A 71 -16.91 8.57 0.99
N PRO A 72 -17.11 7.65 1.95
CA PRO A 72 -16.66 7.83 3.33
C PRO A 72 -15.13 7.85 3.45
N ASP A 73 -14.62 8.17 4.64
CA ASP A 73 -13.18 8.28 4.87
C ASP A 73 -12.46 6.94 4.66
N LEU A 74 -11.27 6.98 4.07
CA LEU A 74 -10.43 5.80 3.90
C LEU A 74 -9.80 5.35 5.22
N TYR A 75 -9.74 4.05 5.45
CA TYR A 75 -8.87 3.48 6.49
C TYR A 75 -7.49 3.16 5.90
N ILE A 76 -6.47 3.88 6.37
CA ILE A 76 -5.07 3.66 5.99
C ILE A 76 -4.40 2.81 7.07
N ALA A 77 -3.87 1.66 6.69
CA ALA A 77 -3.24 0.72 7.60
C ALA A 77 -1.70 0.82 7.53
N ASP A 78 -1.00 -0.30 7.30
CA ASP A 78 0.45 -0.32 7.36
C ASP A 78 1.05 0.42 6.12
N LEU A 79 1.85 1.44 6.39
CA LEU A 79 2.85 2.05 5.49
C LEU A 79 4.21 1.44 5.83
N ALA A 80 5.29 2.22 5.93
CA ALA A 80 6.59 1.78 6.44
C ALA A 80 6.77 2.14 7.93
N MET A 81 7.78 1.52 8.57
CA MET A 81 8.37 2.04 9.82
C MET A 81 9.17 3.33 9.54
N ALA A 82 9.50 4.10 10.57
CA ALA A 82 10.18 5.40 10.45
C ALA A 82 11.53 5.35 9.69
N ARG A 83 12.24 4.21 9.71
CA ARG A 83 13.45 3.97 8.91
C ARG A 83 13.27 2.91 7.82
N GLY A 84 12.02 2.54 7.53
CA GLY A 84 11.73 1.42 6.64
C GLY A 84 12.22 0.09 7.21
N GLY A 85 12.72 -0.80 6.36
CA GLY A 85 13.26 -2.10 6.75
C GLY A 85 12.21 -3.20 6.95
N PRO A 86 12.66 -4.46 7.12
CA PRO A 86 11.77 -5.61 7.22
C PRO A 86 10.91 -5.55 8.49
N PHE A 87 9.62 -5.84 8.33
CA PHE A 87 8.75 -6.07 9.48
C PHE A 87 9.09 -7.38 10.20
N THR A 88 8.83 -7.39 11.51
CA THR A 88 8.91 -8.61 12.33
C THR A 88 7.76 -9.59 12.08
N SER A 89 6.68 -9.13 11.45
CA SER A 89 5.50 -9.92 11.08
C SER A 89 4.64 -9.22 10.03
N GLY A 90 3.87 -10.01 9.27
CA GLY A 90 2.96 -9.52 8.22
C GLY A 90 3.61 -9.49 6.83
N HIS A 91 3.52 -8.35 6.16
CA HIS A 91 4.00 -8.16 4.79
C HIS A 91 5.53 -8.24 4.71
N ARG A 92 6.05 -8.83 3.62
CA ARG A 92 7.49 -8.85 3.35
C ARG A 92 8.00 -7.51 2.80
N SER A 93 7.14 -6.71 2.19
CA SER A 93 7.48 -5.41 1.62
C SER A 93 7.30 -4.27 2.63
N HIS A 94 6.91 -3.05 2.21
CA HIS A 94 6.82 -1.85 3.06
C HIS A 94 8.15 -1.32 3.59
N GLN A 95 9.26 -1.78 3.04
CA GLN A 95 10.57 -1.44 3.59
C GLN A 95 11.09 -0.08 3.11
N THR A 96 10.57 0.45 2.01
CA THR A 96 11.13 1.63 1.32
C THR A 96 10.23 2.86 1.38
N GLY A 97 9.11 2.82 2.11
CA GLY A 97 8.19 3.95 2.21
C GLY A 97 7.35 4.21 0.96
N LEU A 98 7.19 3.21 0.09
CA LEU A 98 6.48 3.31 -1.19
C LEU A 98 5.27 2.35 -1.28
N ASP A 99 4.91 1.72 -0.17
CA ASP A 99 3.82 0.76 -0.07
C ASP A 99 2.80 1.22 0.98
N ALA A 100 1.52 0.98 0.71
CA ALA A 100 0.43 1.27 1.65
C ALA A 100 -0.66 0.20 1.58
N ASP A 101 -1.09 -0.28 2.75
CA ASP A 101 -2.30 -1.07 2.87
C ASP A 101 -3.51 -0.16 3.12
N ILE A 102 -4.55 -0.31 2.31
CA ILE A 102 -5.79 0.47 2.40
C ILE A 102 -6.96 -0.51 2.51
N TRP A 103 -7.75 -0.39 3.57
CA TRP A 103 -8.90 -1.28 3.75
C TRP A 103 -10.01 -0.96 2.75
N PHE A 104 -10.72 -2.00 2.32
CA PHE A 104 -11.93 -1.85 1.50
C PHE A 104 -13.13 -1.33 2.28
N ARG A 105 -13.11 -1.52 3.61
CA ARG A 105 -14.03 -0.86 4.53
C ARG A 105 -13.61 0.59 4.65
N MET A 106 -14.58 1.49 4.59
CA MET A 106 -14.39 2.93 4.82
C MET A 106 -15.09 3.34 6.13
N ALA A 107 -14.71 4.48 6.68
CA ALA A 107 -15.24 5.02 7.92
C ALA A 107 -16.37 6.01 7.62
N ASP A 108 -17.57 5.70 8.10
CA ASP A 108 -18.76 6.56 8.07
C ASP A 108 -18.76 7.61 9.19
N ARG A 109 -17.82 7.50 10.13
CA ARG A 109 -17.63 8.44 11.24
C ARG A 109 -16.15 8.49 11.67
N PRO A 110 -15.75 9.50 12.45
CA PRO A 110 -14.51 9.46 13.20
C PRO A 110 -14.43 8.23 14.12
N ILE A 111 -13.27 7.56 14.13
CA ILE A 111 -12.99 6.43 15.01
C ILE A 111 -12.42 6.90 16.35
N SER A 112 -12.76 6.16 17.41
CA SER A 112 -12.11 6.35 18.71
C SER A 112 -10.66 5.87 18.68
N LYS A 113 -9.85 6.30 19.66
CA LYS A 113 -8.47 5.80 19.82
C LYS A 113 -8.40 4.28 19.98
N TRP A 114 -9.37 3.68 20.66
CA TRP A 114 -9.47 2.23 20.79
C TRP A 114 -9.70 1.54 19.44
N GLU A 115 -10.64 2.04 18.64
CA GLU A 115 -10.90 1.52 17.29
C GLU A 115 -9.73 1.76 16.34
N GLN A 116 -9.00 2.87 16.50
CA GLN A 116 -7.77 3.12 15.78
C GLN A 116 -6.71 2.08 16.13
N ASP A 117 -6.52 1.75 17.40
CA ASP A 117 -5.49 0.81 17.86
C ASP A 117 -5.82 -0.65 17.53
N ALA A 118 -7.08 -1.03 17.64
CA ALA A 118 -7.58 -2.39 17.46
C ALA A 118 -8.83 -2.41 16.56
N PRO A 119 -8.69 -2.03 15.27
CA PRO A 119 -9.82 -1.97 14.36
C PRO A 119 -10.37 -3.38 14.11
N LYS A 120 -11.69 -3.52 14.11
CA LYS A 120 -12.36 -4.79 13.75
C LYS A 120 -12.23 -5.02 12.26
N GLU A 121 -11.45 -6.04 11.90
CA GLU A 121 -11.22 -6.43 10.51
C GLU A 121 -12.52 -6.82 9.79
N TRP A 122 -12.61 -6.41 8.53
CA TRP A 122 -13.77 -6.59 7.67
C TRP A 122 -13.34 -7.31 6.39
N ALA A 123 -13.26 -8.63 6.47
CA ALA A 123 -12.89 -9.44 5.33
C ALA A 123 -13.97 -9.38 4.24
N LEU A 124 -13.53 -9.25 2.99
CA LEU A 124 -14.29 -9.43 1.77
C LEU A 124 -14.27 -10.90 1.32
N ILE A 125 -13.22 -11.64 1.66
CA ILE A 125 -13.00 -13.01 1.20
C ILE A 125 -13.09 -13.97 2.38
N ASP A 126 -13.86 -15.04 2.19
CA ASP A 126 -13.79 -16.24 3.01
C ASP A 126 -12.62 -17.10 2.52
N GLU A 127 -11.54 -17.14 3.29
CA GLU A 127 -10.30 -17.83 2.93
C GLU A 127 -10.50 -19.36 2.70
N PRO A 128 -11.19 -20.11 3.60
CA PRO A 128 -11.36 -21.55 3.43
C PRO A 128 -12.13 -21.95 2.17
N SER A 129 -13.23 -21.26 1.85
CA SER A 129 -14.00 -21.54 0.63
C SER A 129 -13.44 -20.84 -0.61
N TYR A 130 -12.55 -19.85 -0.42
CA TYR A 130 -11.99 -19.00 -1.47
C TYR A 130 -13.08 -18.24 -2.25
N ARG A 131 -14.03 -17.65 -1.51
CA ARG A 131 -15.20 -16.96 -2.08
C ARG A 131 -15.37 -15.57 -1.52
N MET A 132 -15.98 -14.70 -2.33
CA MET A 132 -16.42 -13.38 -1.88
C MET A 132 -17.57 -13.55 -0.87
N LEU A 133 -17.44 -12.89 0.28
CA LEU A 133 -18.50 -12.76 1.27
C LEU A 133 -19.61 -11.85 0.71
N PRO A 134 -20.90 -12.21 0.86
CA PRO A 134 -22.01 -11.46 0.28
C PRO A 134 -22.03 -9.98 0.68
N GLY A 135 -22.28 -9.09 -0.29
CA GLY A 135 -22.46 -7.65 -0.06
C GLY A 135 -21.21 -6.88 0.39
N ARG A 136 -20.02 -7.50 0.43
CA ARG A 136 -18.78 -6.85 0.86
C ARG A 136 -18.06 -6.08 -0.26
N PHE A 137 -18.27 -6.46 -1.52
CA PHE A 137 -17.64 -5.83 -2.68
C PHE A 137 -18.70 -5.29 -3.66
N GLY A 138 -18.80 -3.97 -3.77
CA GLY A 138 -19.76 -3.28 -4.63
C GLY A 138 -19.12 -2.17 -5.47
N SER A 139 -19.96 -1.27 -5.98
CA SER A 139 -19.52 -0.14 -6.81
C SER A 139 -18.54 0.78 -6.09
N GLN A 140 -18.71 0.99 -4.78
CA GLN A 140 -17.79 1.81 -4.00
C GLN A 140 -16.36 1.22 -3.96
N GLN A 141 -16.22 -0.09 -3.72
CA GLN A 141 -14.91 -0.75 -3.71
C GLN A 141 -14.29 -0.77 -5.12
N LEU A 142 -15.08 -0.94 -6.17
CA LEU A 142 -14.61 -0.85 -7.55
C LEU A 142 -14.10 0.57 -7.88
N THR A 143 -14.85 1.61 -7.51
CA THR A 143 -14.45 3.01 -7.66
C THR A 143 -13.18 3.32 -6.88
N LEU A 144 -13.04 2.81 -5.65
CA LEU A 144 -11.83 2.98 -4.85
C LEU A 144 -10.60 2.41 -5.57
N LEU A 145 -10.71 1.17 -6.08
CA LEU A 145 -9.62 0.53 -6.83
C LEU A 145 -9.27 1.29 -8.10
N ARG A 146 -10.28 1.78 -8.83
CA ARG A 146 -10.07 2.63 -10.01
C ARG A 146 -9.31 3.91 -9.66
N LEU A 147 -9.80 4.68 -8.68
CA LEU A 147 -9.18 5.95 -8.26
C LEU A 147 -7.74 5.75 -7.78
N ALA A 148 -7.47 4.63 -7.10
CA ALA A 148 -6.12 4.25 -6.69
C ALA A 148 -5.25 3.88 -7.90
N ALA A 149 -5.74 3.03 -8.79
CA ALA A 149 -4.97 2.49 -9.90
C ALA A 149 -4.73 3.49 -11.04
N ASP A 150 -5.64 4.44 -11.30
CA ASP A 150 -5.52 5.42 -12.38
C ASP A 150 -4.31 6.36 -12.22
N LYS A 151 -3.69 6.41 -11.03
CA LYS A 151 -2.59 7.32 -10.73
C LYS A 151 -1.28 6.92 -11.42
N PRO A 152 -0.58 7.85 -12.10
CA PRO A 152 0.67 7.56 -12.79
C PRO A 152 1.80 7.17 -11.83
N GLU A 153 1.78 7.59 -10.58
CA GLU A 153 2.76 7.19 -9.57
C GLU A 153 2.59 5.73 -9.12
N VAL A 154 1.40 5.13 -9.30
CA VAL A 154 1.13 3.74 -8.91
C VAL A 154 1.74 2.76 -9.91
N ALA A 155 2.62 1.91 -9.40
CA ALA A 155 3.23 0.81 -10.14
C ALA A 155 2.33 -0.42 -10.15
N ARG A 156 1.80 -0.83 -8.99
CA ARG A 156 0.96 -2.03 -8.81
C ARG A 156 -0.03 -1.83 -7.67
N ILE A 157 -1.14 -2.56 -7.74
CA ILE A 157 -2.04 -2.80 -6.61
C ILE A 157 -2.18 -4.30 -6.43
N PHE A 158 -1.85 -4.85 -5.26
CA PHE A 158 -2.07 -6.25 -4.97
C PHE A 158 -3.43 -6.45 -4.28
N VAL A 159 -4.19 -7.40 -4.79
CA VAL A 159 -5.52 -7.78 -4.30
C VAL A 159 -5.63 -9.30 -4.25
N ASN A 160 -6.56 -9.81 -3.45
CA ASN A 160 -6.88 -11.23 -3.48
C ASN A 160 -7.36 -11.66 -4.89
N PRO A 161 -7.03 -12.87 -5.39
CA PRO A 161 -7.45 -13.33 -6.70
C PRO A 161 -8.97 -13.33 -6.92
N VAL A 162 -9.76 -13.58 -5.88
CA VAL A 162 -11.23 -13.50 -5.95
C VAL A 162 -11.70 -12.05 -6.22
N ILE A 163 -11.03 -11.07 -5.62
CA ILE A 163 -11.31 -9.63 -5.89
C ILE A 163 -10.92 -9.29 -7.32
N LYS A 164 -9.74 -9.74 -7.78
CA LYS A 164 -9.30 -9.53 -9.18
C LYS A 164 -10.32 -10.11 -10.17
N ALA A 165 -10.86 -11.30 -9.90
CA ALA A 165 -11.89 -11.91 -10.73
C ALA A 165 -13.19 -11.09 -10.78
N GLU A 166 -13.63 -10.54 -9.66
CA GLU A 166 -14.80 -9.64 -9.63
C GLU A 166 -14.56 -8.33 -10.39
N VAL A 167 -13.35 -7.77 -10.34
CA VAL A 167 -12.98 -6.60 -11.14
C VAL A 167 -12.99 -6.94 -12.63
N CYS A 168 -12.38 -8.06 -13.02
CA CYS A 168 -12.33 -8.49 -14.43
C CYS A 168 -13.73 -8.68 -15.03
N LYS A 169 -14.70 -9.20 -14.27
CA LYS A 169 -16.08 -9.31 -14.75
C LYS A 169 -16.76 -7.97 -15.07
N ARG A 170 -16.28 -6.87 -14.46
CA ARG A 170 -16.96 -5.56 -14.50
C ARG A 170 -16.20 -4.50 -15.31
N ALA A 171 -14.89 -4.66 -15.44
CA ALA A 171 -14.01 -3.61 -15.93
C ALA A 171 -12.78 -4.14 -16.70
N ALA A 172 -12.82 -5.37 -17.23
CA ALA A 172 -11.64 -5.98 -17.89
C ALA A 172 -10.98 -5.09 -18.96
N ASP A 173 -11.77 -4.28 -19.67
CA ASP A 173 -11.29 -3.42 -20.75
C ASP A 173 -10.74 -2.07 -20.28
N GLU A 174 -10.84 -1.76 -18.98
CA GLU A 174 -10.33 -0.52 -18.41
C GLU A 174 -8.81 -0.60 -18.19
N PRO A 175 -8.01 0.39 -18.67
CA PRO A 175 -6.54 0.32 -18.63
C PRO A 175 -5.94 0.15 -17.23
N TRP A 176 -6.59 0.68 -16.20
CA TRP A 176 -6.12 0.60 -14.82
C TRP A 176 -6.15 -0.82 -14.26
N VAL A 177 -6.96 -1.72 -14.82
CA VAL A 177 -7.06 -3.11 -14.36
C VAL A 177 -5.73 -3.85 -14.51
N ALA A 178 -4.90 -3.50 -15.50
CA ALA A 178 -3.57 -4.07 -15.66
C ALA A 178 -2.68 -3.90 -14.41
N LYS A 179 -2.87 -2.84 -13.62
CA LYS A 179 -2.10 -2.60 -12.39
C LYS A 179 -2.52 -3.51 -11.24
N LEU A 180 -3.72 -4.10 -11.28
CA LEU A 180 -4.20 -5.00 -10.23
C LEU A 180 -3.60 -6.40 -10.41
N ARG A 181 -2.83 -6.84 -9.42
CA ARG A 181 -2.09 -8.11 -9.43
C ARG A 181 -2.65 -9.05 -8.37
N PRO A 182 -3.05 -10.28 -8.73
CA PRO A 182 -3.49 -11.27 -7.76
C PRO A 182 -2.34 -11.62 -6.79
N TRP A 183 -2.66 -11.72 -5.49
CA TRP A 183 -1.72 -12.17 -4.46
C TRP A 183 -2.46 -12.83 -3.29
N VAL A 184 -1.82 -13.83 -2.66
CA VAL A 184 -2.36 -14.52 -1.46
C VAL A 184 -2.61 -13.55 -0.31
N GLY A 185 -3.60 -13.83 0.54
CA GLY A 185 -4.04 -12.90 1.60
C GLY A 185 -4.93 -11.79 1.04
N HIS A 186 -4.67 -10.55 1.44
CA HIS A 186 -5.40 -9.35 0.96
C HIS A 186 -6.92 -9.49 1.08
N PHE A 187 -7.38 -10.11 2.17
CA PHE A 187 -8.79 -10.43 2.36
C PHE A 187 -9.64 -9.21 2.71
N SER A 188 -9.05 -8.17 3.31
CA SER A 188 -9.76 -6.99 3.85
C SER A 188 -9.23 -5.66 3.28
N HIS A 189 -8.10 -5.70 2.58
CA HIS A 189 -7.38 -4.53 2.08
C HIS A 189 -6.79 -4.81 0.70
N PHE A 190 -6.45 -3.74 0.02
CA PHE A 190 -5.56 -3.78 -1.13
C PHE A 190 -4.23 -3.11 -0.76
N HIS A 191 -3.15 -3.62 -1.34
CA HIS A 191 -1.80 -3.10 -1.15
C HIS A 191 -1.47 -2.23 -2.36
N VAL A 192 -1.24 -0.95 -2.18
CA VAL A 192 -0.72 -0.06 -3.22
C VAL A 192 0.80 -0.01 -3.18
N ARG A 193 1.43 -0.05 -4.35
CA ARG A 193 2.85 0.19 -4.53
C ARG A 193 3.10 1.32 -5.51
N LEU A 194 3.89 2.31 -5.10
CA LEU A 194 4.37 3.38 -5.97
C LEU A 194 5.63 2.98 -6.74
N ARG A 195 5.87 3.68 -7.85
CA ARG A 195 7.12 3.64 -8.61
C ARG A 195 8.27 4.23 -7.77
N CYS A 196 9.50 3.88 -8.10
CA CYS A 196 10.67 4.51 -7.50
C CYS A 196 10.67 6.02 -7.81
N PRO A 197 10.79 6.88 -6.79
CA PRO A 197 10.91 8.32 -6.99
C PRO A 197 12.17 8.69 -7.76
N VAL A 198 12.10 9.72 -8.62
CA VAL A 198 13.24 10.20 -9.42
C VAL A 198 14.40 10.68 -8.54
N ASN A 199 14.09 11.24 -7.38
CA ASN A 199 15.05 11.71 -6.38
C ASN A 199 15.59 10.60 -5.46
N SER A 200 15.23 9.33 -5.69
CA SER A 200 15.72 8.16 -4.94
C SER A 200 16.49 7.22 -5.88
N PRO A 201 17.74 7.55 -6.28
CA PRO A 201 18.47 6.83 -7.32
C PRO A 201 18.84 5.39 -6.93
N ASP A 202 18.92 5.08 -5.63
CA ASP A 202 19.19 3.73 -5.12
C ASP A 202 17.91 2.88 -4.91
N CYS A 203 16.74 3.42 -5.27
CA CYS A 203 15.50 2.65 -5.28
C CYS A 203 15.50 1.66 -6.44
N GLN A 204 15.20 0.40 -6.15
CA GLN A 204 15.19 -0.67 -7.14
C GLN A 204 13.75 -1.01 -7.54
N PRO A 205 13.32 -0.68 -8.78
CA PRO A 205 11.98 -1.01 -9.23
C PRO A 205 11.80 -2.51 -9.42
N GLN A 206 10.57 -2.98 -9.36
CA GLN A 206 10.23 -4.34 -9.79
C GLN A 206 10.24 -4.42 -11.32
N ALA A 207 10.30 -5.65 -11.86
CA ALA A 207 10.07 -5.89 -13.29
C ALA A 207 8.76 -5.24 -13.77
N PRO A 208 8.64 -4.89 -15.07
CA PRO A 208 7.38 -4.42 -15.65
C PRO A 208 6.22 -5.39 -15.43
N ILE A 209 4.99 -4.88 -15.46
CA ILE A 209 3.81 -5.75 -15.49
C ILE A 209 3.77 -6.43 -16.86
N PRO A 210 3.48 -7.75 -16.94
CA PRO A 210 3.25 -8.41 -18.22
C PRO A 210 2.18 -7.69 -19.05
N PRO A 211 2.26 -7.71 -20.39
CA PRO A 211 1.23 -7.12 -21.24
C PRO A 211 -0.17 -7.67 -20.94
N GLY A 212 -1.19 -6.84 -21.16
CA GLY A 212 -2.60 -7.19 -20.95
C GLY A 212 -3.14 -6.76 -19.59
N ASN A 213 -4.38 -7.15 -19.32
CA ASN A 213 -5.11 -6.79 -18.09
C ASN A 213 -4.93 -7.82 -16.95
N GLY A 214 -4.31 -8.97 -17.23
CA GLY A 214 -4.11 -10.07 -16.27
C GLY A 214 -5.41 -10.73 -15.81
N CYS A 215 -6.45 -10.73 -16.66
CA CYS A 215 -7.75 -11.40 -16.41
C CYS A 215 -7.85 -12.80 -17.04
N ASP A 216 -6.76 -13.30 -17.61
CA ASP A 216 -6.69 -14.50 -18.45
C ASP A 216 -6.04 -15.69 -17.71
N ALA A 217 -5.13 -16.41 -18.37
CA ALA A 217 -4.43 -17.57 -17.84
C ALA A 217 -3.74 -17.30 -16.50
N GLU A 218 -3.23 -16.08 -16.29
CA GLU A 218 -2.65 -15.71 -15.00
C GLU A 218 -3.70 -15.80 -13.88
N LEU A 219 -4.82 -15.08 -14.01
CA LEU A 219 -5.85 -15.10 -12.98
C LEU A 219 -6.42 -16.52 -12.79
N ALA A 220 -6.61 -17.27 -13.89
CA ALA A 220 -7.10 -18.64 -13.84
C ALA A 220 -6.19 -19.55 -13.01
N SER A 221 -4.86 -19.39 -13.09
CA SER A 221 -3.93 -20.19 -12.28
C SER A 221 -4.10 -19.90 -10.78
N TRP A 222 -4.21 -18.63 -10.38
CA TRP A 222 -4.44 -18.26 -8.98
C TRP A 222 -5.76 -18.82 -8.42
N LEU A 223 -6.84 -18.78 -9.20
CA LEU A 223 -8.15 -19.30 -8.79
C LEU A 223 -8.18 -20.83 -8.72
N LYS A 224 -7.33 -21.51 -9.52
CA LYS A 224 -7.14 -22.96 -9.45
C LYS A 224 -6.34 -23.35 -8.21
N ASP A 225 -5.22 -22.67 -7.96
CA ASP A 225 -4.27 -23.02 -6.91
C ASP A 225 -4.79 -22.67 -5.51
N LYS A 226 -5.63 -21.62 -5.41
CA LYS A 226 -6.25 -21.12 -4.16
C LYS A 226 -5.28 -21.04 -2.98
N PRO A 227 -4.13 -20.35 -3.14
CA PRO A 227 -3.11 -20.29 -2.11
C PRO A 227 -3.68 -19.70 -0.81
N GLN A 228 -3.26 -20.29 0.31
CA GLN A 228 -3.70 -19.95 1.67
C GLN A 228 -2.54 -19.30 2.42
N LEU A 229 -2.84 -18.45 3.40
CA LEU A 229 -1.81 -17.96 4.31
C LEU A 229 -1.32 -19.12 5.21
N PRO A 230 -0.03 -19.12 5.60
CA PRO A 230 0.48 -20.12 6.52
C PRO A 230 -0.24 -20.03 7.87
N LYS A 231 -0.62 -21.18 8.44
CA LYS A 231 -1.34 -21.26 9.74
C LYS A 231 -0.53 -20.71 10.92
N VAL A 232 0.79 -20.64 10.78
CA VAL A 232 1.71 -20.10 11.78
C VAL A 232 2.49 -18.96 11.13
N SER A 233 2.65 -17.85 11.86
CA SER A 233 3.51 -16.74 11.44
C SER A 233 4.92 -17.25 11.24
N MET A 234 5.35 -17.39 9.99
CA MET A 234 6.73 -17.77 9.70
C MET A 234 7.65 -16.59 10.02
N SER A 235 8.65 -16.83 10.87
CA SER A 235 9.81 -15.97 10.95
C SER A 235 10.52 -16.02 9.60
N TYR A 236 10.42 -14.94 8.82
CA TYR A 236 11.15 -14.85 7.56
C TYR A 236 12.61 -14.51 7.87
N ARG A 237 13.55 -15.24 7.27
CA ARG A 237 14.95 -14.83 7.26
C ARG A 237 15.00 -13.43 6.63
N ALA A 238 15.51 -12.46 7.39
CA ALA A 238 15.66 -11.10 6.89
C ALA A 238 16.51 -11.11 5.61
N PRO A 239 16.11 -10.36 4.57
CA PRO A 239 16.91 -10.23 3.36
C PRO A 239 18.23 -9.54 3.68
N ALA A 240 19.25 -9.77 2.85
CA ALA A 240 20.43 -8.91 2.85
C ALA A 240 19.98 -7.49 2.42
N LEU A 241 20.26 -6.50 3.26
CA LEU A 241 19.90 -5.11 2.99
C LEU A 241 21.03 -4.40 2.23
N PRO A 242 20.72 -3.37 1.43
CA PRO A 242 21.74 -2.50 0.85
C PRO A 242 22.64 -1.88 1.94
N ARG A 243 23.94 -1.72 1.68
CA ARG A 243 24.87 -1.09 2.63
C ARG A 243 24.42 0.28 3.12
N ARG A 244 23.76 1.07 2.28
CA ARG A 244 23.23 2.39 2.66
C ARG A 244 22.12 2.32 3.73
N CYS A 245 21.58 1.14 4.00
CA CYS A 245 20.63 0.88 5.08
C CYS A 245 21.30 0.56 6.42
N GLU A 246 22.62 0.38 6.44
CA GLU A 246 23.40 0.25 7.68
C GLU A 246 23.56 1.65 8.30
N GLY A 247 23.02 1.84 9.50
CA GLY A 247 22.96 3.11 10.24
C GLY A 247 21.68 3.26 11.07
#